data_AF-A0A8I1U8U9-F1
#
_entry.id   AF-A0A8I1U8U9-F1
#
_cell.length_a   1.000
_cell.length_b   1.000
_cell.length_c   1.000
_cell.angle_alpha   90.00
_cell.angle_beta   90.00
_cell.angle_gamma   90.00
#
_symmetry.space_group_name_H-M   'P 1'
#
loop_
_entity.id
_entity.type
_entity.pdbx_description
1 polymer ?
#
loop_
_entity_poly.entity_id
_entity_poly.type
_entity_poly.pdbx_seq_one_letter_code
_entity_poly.pdbx_strand_id
1 'polypeptide(L)'
;MQHARLPRLLLACLTATLLWTGAATAQGLPPTVEADRQLQLASGEMEKEDKGGKADWPKAAAALKAAEATGVPMPANFDYHYGRALQATGQHAAALERLERYLRVHGTKGKYYSQALQLYTSAQAGKATADEAARQRAALDAAWVDVKTTWWNTDDLDDGCERAEARIERYAPSARNLDCSCQTGFINHPAWRDHQEITCTVTWQGNLLQEKRESFSGERKYRTHSGSGSVLEGMRSRQQ
;
A
#
# COMPACT_ATOMS: atom_id res chain seq x y z
N MET A 1 -38.80 8.23 32.44
CA MET A 1 -39.53 8.38 31.15
C MET A 1 -38.72 7.64 30.10
N GLN A 2 -39.03 6.37 29.95
CA GLN A 2 -39.60 5.75 28.74
C GLN A 2 -38.61 5.61 27.57
N HIS A 3 -38.09 4.39 27.47
CA HIS A 3 -37.31 3.85 26.37
C HIS A 3 -38.18 3.64 25.12
N ALA A 4 -37.68 4.01 23.94
CA ALA A 4 -38.24 3.56 22.67
C ALA A 4 -37.34 2.46 22.08
N ARG A 5 -37.82 1.21 22.19
CA ARG A 5 -37.35 0.05 21.43
C ARG A 5 -38.24 -0.06 20.18
N LEU A 6 -37.65 -0.38 19.02
CA LEU A 6 -38.36 -0.75 17.79
C LEU A 6 -37.63 -1.97 17.14
N PRO A 7 -38.31 -2.77 16.31
CA PRO A 7 -38.56 -4.17 16.64
C PRO A 7 -37.87 -5.15 15.70
N ARG A 8 -37.60 -6.34 16.25
CA ARG A 8 -37.29 -7.57 15.51
C ARG A 8 -38.55 -8.03 14.77
N LEU A 9 -38.52 -8.04 13.45
CA LEU A 9 -39.52 -8.71 12.61
C LEU A 9 -38.92 -10.00 12.03
N LEU A 10 -39.38 -11.10 12.59
CA LEU A 10 -39.35 -12.48 12.10
C LEU A 10 -40.48 -12.67 11.07
N LEU A 11 -40.20 -13.36 9.96
CA LEU A 11 -41.03 -14.32 9.18
C LEU A 11 -40.52 -14.31 7.73
N ALA A 12 -39.78 -15.33 7.26
CA ALA A 12 -40.27 -16.63 6.80
C ALA A 12 -41.15 -16.56 5.55
N CYS A 13 -40.53 -16.68 4.38
CA CYS A 13 -41.15 -17.22 3.17
C CYS A 13 -40.27 -18.36 2.64
N LEU A 14 -40.68 -19.59 2.96
CA LEU A 14 -40.34 -20.79 2.21
C LEU A 14 -41.00 -20.67 0.83
N THR A 15 -40.20 -20.64 -0.23
CA THR A 15 -40.63 -21.13 -1.54
C THR A 15 -39.52 -22.01 -2.10
N ALA A 16 -39.80 -23.32 -2.10
CA ALA A 16 -39.04 -24.34 -2.78
C ALA A 16 -39.14 -24.13 -4.29
N THR A 17 -38.02 -23.76 -4.92
CA THR A 17 -37.87 -23.79 -6.38
C THR A 17 -36.71 -24.72 -6.73
N LEU A 18 -37.10 -25.93 -7.11
CA LEU A 18 -36.54 -26.74 -8.19
C LEU A 18 -35.01 -26.75 -8.31
N LEU A 19 -34.45 -27.82 -7.76
CA LEU A 19 -33.16 -28.42 -8.09
C LEU A 19 -33.04 -28.64 -9.61
N TRP A 20 -32.67 -27.60 -10.36
CA TRP A 20 -31.95 -27.76 -11.61
C TRP A 20 -30.48 -27.98 -11.28
N THR A 21 -30.17 -29.23 -10.91
CA THR A 21 -28.83 -29.76 -11.07
C THR A 21 -28.60 -29.95 -12.57
N GLY A 22 -28.43 -28.82 -13.27
CA GLY A 22 -27.77 -28.81 -14.57
C GLY A 22 -26.35 -29.29 -14.32
N ALA A 23 -26.12 -30.59 -14.55
CA ALA A 23 -24.79 -31.05 -14.87
C ALA A 23 -24.38 -30.29 -16.13
N ALA A 24 -23.72 -29.15 -15.94
CA ALA A 24 -22.92 -28.56 -16.98
C ALA A 24 -21.93 -29.66 -17.36
N THR A 25 -22.23 -30.35 -18.47
CA THR A 25 -21.24 -31.16 -19.16
C THR A 25 -20.12 -30.20 -19.46
N ALA A 26 -19.06 -30.25 -18.66
CA ALA A 26 -17.82 -29.58 -18.96
C ALA A 26 -17.42 -30.08 -20.35
N GLN A 27 -17.67 -29.27 -21.38
CA GLN A 27 -17.11 -29.45 -22.72
C GLN A 27 -15.62 -29.09 -22.67
N GLY A 28 -14.89 -29.77 -21.78
CA GLY A 28 -13.46 -29.66 -21.60
C GLY A 28 -12.79 -30.93 -22.11
N LEU A 29 -11.55 -30.79 -22.56
CA LEU A 29 -10.70 -31.94 -22.80
C LEU A 29 -10.60 -32.79 -21.51
N PRO A 30 -10.36 -34.11 -21.61
CA PRO A 30 -10.07 -34.93 -20.43
C PRO A 30 -8.93 -34.30 -19.61
N PRO A 31 -8.94 -34.38 -18.26
CA PRO A 31 -7.96 -33.69 -17.42
C PRO A 31 -6.50 -33.97 -17.80
N THR A 32 -6.17 -35.20 -18.19
CA THR A 32 -4.84 -35.59 -18.67
C THR A 32 -4.44 -34.88 -19.96
N VAL A 33 -5.36 -34.81 -20.93
CA VAL A 33 -5.13 -34.13 -22.21
C VAL A 33 -5.02 -32.62 -22.01
N GLU A 34 -5.81 -32.04 -21.13
CA GLU A 34 -5.70 -30.61 -20.80
C GLU A 34 -4.37 -30.31 -20.08
N ALA A 35 -3.95 -31.15 -19.13
CA ALA A 35 -2.64 -31.01 -18.49
C ALA A 35 -1.50 -31.02 -19.52
N ASP A 36 -1.50 -32.00 -20.43
CA ASP A 36 -0.49 -32.12 -21.48
C ASP A 36 -0.48 -30.90 -22.41
N ARG A 37 -1.66 -30.43 -22.84
CA ARG A 37 -1.79 -29.21 -23.64
C ARG A 37 -1.18 -28.01 -22.91
N GLN A 38 -1.47 -27.84 -21.62
CA GLN A 38 -0.93 -26.74 -20.83
C GLN A 38 0.59 -26.85 -20.62
N LEU A 39 1.12 -28.07 -20.42
CA LEU A 39 2.56 -28.31 -20.35
C LEU A 39 3.26 -27.99 -21.67
N GLN A 40 2.66 -28.35 -22.81
CA GLN A 40 3.19 -27.99 -24.13
C GLN A 40 3.18 -26.48 -24.36
N LEU A 41 2.11 -25.78 -23.97
CA LEU A 41 2.04 -24.32 -24.03
C LEU A 41 3.15 -23.68 -23.21
N ALA A 42 3.34 -24.13 -21.96
CA ALA A 42 4.41 -23.64 -21.11
C ALA A 42 5.79 -23.90 -21.72
N SER A 43 6.06 -25.13 -22.18
CA SER A 43 7.34 -25.50 -22.82
C SER A 43 7.62 -24.61 -24.03
N GLY A 44 6.63 -24.44 -24.91
CA GLY A 44 6.76 -23.62 -26.11
C GLY A 44 7.08 -22.15 -25.81
N GLU A 45 6.56 -21.59 -24.71
CA GLU A 45 6.90 -20.23 -24.29
C GLU A 45 8.30 -20.13 -23.67
N MET A 46 8.69 -21.10 -22.83
CA MET A 46 10.01 -21.13 -22.19
C MET A 46 11.15 -21.36 -23.19
N GLU A 47 10.95 -22.25 -24.16
CA GLU A 47 11.93 -22.58 -25.19
C GLU A 47 12.32 -21.38 -26.07
N LYS A 48 11.47 -20.35 -26.14
CA LYS A 48 11.79 -19.12 -26.89
C LYS A 48 13.03 -18.45 -26.32
N GLU A 49 13.17 -18.38 -24.99
CA GLU A 49 14.39 -17.84 -24.36
C GLU A 49 15.60 -18.71 -24.67
N ASP A 50 15.46 -20.03 -24.55
CA ASP A 50 16.56 -20.97 -24.78
C ASP A 50 17.07 -20.91 -26.24
N LYS A 51 16.22 -20.47 -27.18
CA LYS A 51 16.55 -20.24 -28.60
C LYS A 51 16.99 -18.78 -28.91
N GLY A 52 17.23 -17.97 -27.89
CA GLY A 52 17.67 -16.57 -28.03
C GLY A 52 16.55 -15.56 -28.35
N GLY A 53 15.29 -15.99 -28.31
CA GLY A 53 14.11 -15.13 -28.41
C GLY A 53 13.64 -14.60 -27.05
N LYS A 54 12.52 -13.87 -27.05
CA LYS A 54 11.88 -13.38 -25.83
C LYS A 54 10.80 -14.37 -25.37
N ALA A 55 11.00 -15.00 -24.21
CA ALA A 55 9.96 -15.82 -23.58
C ALA A 55 8.83 -14.97 -22.97
N ASP A 56 7.60 -15.46 -23.08
CA ASP A 56 6.45 -14.92 -22.36
C ASP A 56 6.30 -15.65 -21.02
N TRP A 57 7.09 -15.20 -20.03
CA TRP A 57 7.13 -15.78 -18.69
C TRP A 57 5.78 -15.76 -17.97
N PRO A 58 4.99 -14.68 -18.00
CA PRO A 58 3.63 -14.68 -17.45
C PRO A 58 2.74 -15.76 -18.05
N LYS A 59 2.77 -15.94 -19.38
CA LYS A 59 1.99 -16.98 -20.05
C LYS A 59 2.47 -18.39 -19.69
N ALA A 60 3.79 -18.62 -19.61
CA ALA A 60 4.35 -19.89 -19.18
C ALA A 60 3.93 -20.23 -17.73
N ALA A 61 4.04 -19.28 -16.80
CA ALA A 61 3.65 -19.47 -15.41
C ALA A 61 2.14 -19.75 -15.26
N ALA A 62 1.31 -19.06 -16.05
CA ALA A 62 -0.14 -19.27 -16.06
C ALA A 62 -0.50 -20.67 -16.60
N ALA A 63 0.15 -21.12 -17.67
CA ALA A 63 -0.05 -22.47 -18.23
C ALA A 63 0.39 -23.56 -17.24
N LEU A 64 1.54 -23.41 -16.56
CA LEU A 64 1.98 -24.38 -15.54
C LEU A 64 1.01 -24.43 -14.35
N LYS A 65 0.50 -23.28 -13.90
CA LYS A 65 -0.56 -23.23 -12.88
C LYS A 65 -1.81 -23.97 -13.32
N ALA A 66 -2.23 -23.76 -14.58
CA ALA A 66 -3.40 -24.43 -15.14
C ALA A 66 -3.19 -25.96 -15.26
N ALA A 67 -1.99 -26.40 -15.64
CA ALA A 67 -1.64 -27.81 -15.70
C ALA A 67 -1.75 -28.48 -14.33
N GLU A 68 -1.20 -27.87 -13.27
CA GLU A 68 -1.32 -28.40 -11.90
C GLU A 68 -2.77 -28.42 -11.41
N ALA A 69 -3.57 -27.40 -11.74
CA ALA A 69 -4.97 -27.31 -11.34
C ALA A 69 -5.87 -28.42 -11.93
N THR A 70 -5.40 -29.15 -12.94
CA THR A 70 -6.11 -30.34 -13.46
C THR A 70 -6.14 -31.51 -12.46
N GLY A 71 -5.25 -31.50 -11.44
CA GLY A 71 -5.11 -32.57 -10.46
C GLY A 71 -4.40 -33.84 -10.98
N VAL A 72 -3.96 -33.83 -12.24
CA VAL A 72 -3.18 -34.93 -12.83
C VAL A 72 -1.77 -34.96 -12.23
N PRO A 73 -1.16 -36.14 -11.99
CA PRO A 73 0.24 -36.21 -11.56
C PRO A 73 1.17 -35.50 -12.54
N MET A 74 1.91 -34.51 -12.03
CA MET A 74 2.82 -33.70 -12.83
C MET A 74 4.14 -34.44 -13.13
N PRO A 75 4.80 -34.15 -14.26
CA PRO A 75 6.08 -34.78 -14.59
C PRO A 75 7.16 -34.41 -13.59
N ALA A 76 8.18 -35.27 -13.46
CA ALA A 76 9.23 -35.16 -12.44
C ALA A 76 9.92 -33.78 -12.34
N ASN A 77 10.13 -33.12 -13.48
CA ASN A 77 10.81 -31.81 -13.54
C ASN A 77 9.84 -30.61 -13.48
N PHE A 78 8.54 -30.84 -13.23
CA PHE A 78 7.52 -29.79 -13.23
C PHE A 78 7.86 -28.65 -12.27
N ASP A 79 8.17 -28.96 -11.01
CA ASP A 79 8.45 -27.95 -9.99
C ASP A 79 9.68 -27.09 -10.34
N TYR A 80 10.68 -27.65 -11.03
CA TYR A 80 11.82 -26.87 -11.54
C TYR A 80 11.36 -25.83 -12.57
N HIS A 81 10.62 -26.26 -13.60
CA HIS A 81 10.16 -25.36 -14.66
C HIS A 81 9.18 -24.32 -14.13
N TYR A 82 8.32 -24.70 -13.19
CA TYR A 82 7.39 -23.76 -12.58
C TYR A 82 8.10 -22.75 -11.69
N GLY A 83 9.05 -23.21 -10.87
CA GLY A 83 9.93 -22.32 -10.10
C GLY A 83 10.68 -21.32 -10.98
N ARG A 84 11.24 -21.76 -12.12
CA ARG A 84 11.90 -20.88 -13.11
C ARG A 84 10.93 -19.80 -13.63
N ALA A 85 9.73 -20.19 -14.06
CA ALA A 85 8.75 -19.25 -14.60
C ALA A 85 8.24 -18.25 -13.53
N LEU A 86 8.03 -18.70 -12.30
CA LEU A 86 7.66 -17.83 -11.18
C LEU A 86 8.77 -16.84 -10.85
N GLN A 87 10.03 -17.29 -10.86
CA GLN A 87 11.17 -16.41 -10.61
C GLN A 87 11.28 -15.33 -11.69
N ALA A 88 11.12 -15.70 -12.97
CA ALA A 88 11.15 -14.77 -14.08
C ALA A 88 10.01 -13.74 -14.07
N THR A 89 8.91 -14.02 -13.35
CA THR A 89 7.79 -13.09 -13.17
C THR A 89 7.86 -12.30 -11.85
N GLY A 90 8.96 -12.38 -11.11
CA GLY A 90 9.14 -11.68 -9.83
C GLY A 90 8.36 -12.29 -8.65
N GLN A 91 7.74 -13.47 -8.83
CA GLN A 91 7.00 -14.18 -7.79
C GLN A 91 7.96 -14.99 -6.91
N HIS A 92 8.93 -14.32 -6.29
CA HIS A 92 10.08 -14.92 -5.61
C HIS A 92 9.71 -15.92 -4.51
N ALA A 93 8.72 -15.61 -3.67
CA ALA A 93 8.28 -16.49 -2.60
C ALA A 93 7.70 -17.82 -3.15
N ALA A 94 6.82 -17.73 -4.15
CA ALA A 94 6.26 -18.93 -4.79
C ALA A 94 7.34 -19.70 -5.57
N ALA A 95 8.29 -19.01 -6.20
CA ALA A 95 9.41 -19.65 -6.87
C ALA A 95 10.27 -20.48 -5.89
N LEU A 96 10.57 -19.94 -4.70
CA LEU A 96 11.31 -20.67 -3.66
C LEU A 96 10.62 -21.98 -3.27
N GLU A 97 9.32 -21.94 -3.01
CA GLU A 97 8.55 -23.13 -2.61
C GLU A 97 8.64 -24.23 -3.67
N ARG A 98 8.54 -23.87 -4.96
CA ARG A 98 8.64 -24.81 -6.08
C ARG A 98 10.05 -25.37 -6.23
N LEU A 99 11.05 -24.50 -6.23
CA LEU A 99 12.45 -24.91 -6.38
C LEU A 99 12.91 -25.77 -5.21
N GLU A 100 12.45 -25.47 -3.99
CA GLU A 100 12.71 -26.29 -2.81
C GLU A 100 12.09 -27.68 -2.94
N ARG A 101 10.84 -27.77 -3.41
CA ARG A 101 10.17 -29.06 -3.64
C ARG A 101 10.95 -29.90 -4.65
N TYR A 102 11.39 -29.31 -5.76
CA TYR A 102 12.23 -29.99 -6.75
C TYR A 102 13.54 -30.49 -6.14
N LEU A 103 14.27 -29.62 -5.44
CA LEU A 103 15.55 -29.95 -4.81
C LEU A 103 15.41 -31.03 -3.74
N ARG A 104 14.30 -31.06 -3.00
CA ARG A 104 14.03 -32.07 -1.97
C ARG A 104 13.73 -33.44 -2.56
N VAL A 105 12.96 -33.49 -3.64
CA VAL A 105 12.56 -34.75 -4.29
C VAL A 105 13.72 -35.37 -5.07
N HIS A 106 14.47 -34.56 -5.82
CA HIS A 106 15.49 -35.06 -6.75
C HIS A 106 16.92 -34.99 -6.20
N GLY A 107 17.18 -34.10 -5.25
CA GLY A 107 18.51 -33.88 -4.68
C GLY A 107 19.57 -33.60 -5.74
N THR A 108 20.79 -34.02 -5.45
CA THR A 108 21.97 -33.87 -6.35
C THR A 108 21.89 -34.71 -7.61
N LYS A 109 20.92 -35.64 -7.72
CA LYS A 109 20.71 -36.50 -8.89
C LYS A 109 19.74 -35.90 -9.90
N GLY A 110 19.09 -34.78 -9.57
CA GLY A 110 18.14 -34.12 -10.46
C GLY A 110 18.81 -33.55 -11.71
N LYS A 111 18.18 -33.74 -12.88
CA LYS A 111 18.65 -33.22 -14.19
C LYS A 111 19.01 -31.73 -14.14
N TYR A 112 18.28 -30.96 -13.34
CA TYR A 112 18.40 -29.51 -13.24
C TYR A 112 18.95 -29.06 -11.87
N TYR A 113 19.66 -29.92 -11.13
CA TYR A 113 20.09 -29.60 -9.77
C TYR A 113 20.84 -28.27 -9.64
N SER A 114 21.88 -28.07 -10.45
CA SER A 114 22.71 -26.85 -10.38
C SER A 114 21.93 -25.59 -10.76
N GLN A 115 21.10 -25.67 -11.80
CA GLN A 115 20.25 -24.55 -12.24
C GLN A 115 19.16 -24.24 -11.21
N ALA A 116 18.54 -25.27 -10.61
CA ALA A 116 17.55 -25.11 -9.57
C ALA A 116 18.14 -24.43 -8.32
N LEU A 117 19.36 -24.82 -7.93
CA LEU A 117 20.06 -24.21 -6.80
C LEU A 117 20.40 -22.74 -7.07
N GLN A 118 20.86 -22.41 -8.29
CA GLN A 118 21.11 -21.03 -8.69
C GLN A 118 19.82 -20.18 -8.66
N LEU A 119 18.73 -20.70 -9.23
CA LEU A 119 17.43 -20.03 -9.20
C LEU A 119 16.91 -19.86 -7.78
N TYR A 120 17.11 -20.86 -6.91
CA TYR A 120 16.70 -20.81 -5.52
C TYR A 120 17.41 -19.67 -4.78
N THR A 121 18.73 -19.55 -4.92
CA THR A 121 19.50 -18.44 -4.33
C THR A 121 19.05 -17.08 -4.87
N SER A 122 18.80 -16.98 -6.17
CA SER A 122 18.27 -15.76 -6.79
C SER A 122 16.88 -15.39 -6.25
N ALA A 123 16.00 -16.38 -6.11
CA ALA A 123 14.66 -16.18 -5.55
C ALA A 123 14.72 -15.78 -4.06
N GLN A 124 15.68 -16.30 -3.30
CA GLN A 124 15.90 -15.93 -1.91
C GLN A 124 16.29 -14.45 -1.77
N ALA A 125 17.26 -14.00 -2.58
CA ALA A 125 17.67 -12.60 -2.60
C ALA A 125 16.52 -11.67 -3.06
N GLY A 126 15.78 -12.07 -4.09
CA GLY A 126 14.61 -11.33 -4.57
C GLY A 126 13.52 -11.20 -3.51
N LYS A 127 13.22 -12.28 -2.79
CA LYS A 127 12.25 -12.26 -1.68
C LYS A 127 12.72 -11.34 -0.55
N ALA A 128 13.97 -11.43 -0.12
CA ALA A 128 14.50 -10.58 0.94
C ALA A 128 14.40 -9.09 0.59
N THR A 129 14.70 -8.75 -0.66
CA THR A 129 14.56 -7.37 -1.18
C THR A 129 13.10 -6.92 -1.17
N ALA A 130 12.17 -7.76 -1.63
CA ALA A 130 10.74 -7.45 -1.63
C ALA A 130 10.17 -7.29 -0.22
N ASP A 131 10.58 -8.15 0.72
CA ASP A 131 10.17 -8.08 2.12
C ASP A 131 10.66 -6.77 2.76
N GLU A 132 11.90 -6.37 2.51
CA GLU A 132 12.46 -5.11 3.04
C GLU A 132 11.73 -3.89 2.47
N ALA A 133 11.48 -3.87 1.16
CA ALA A 133 10.68 -2.80 0.54
C ALA A 133 9.26 -2.73 1.13
N ALA A 134 8.64 -3.88 1.41
CA ALA A 134 7.33 -3.93 2.05
C ALA A 134 7.36 -3.39 3.48
N ARG A 135 8.41 -3.72 4.27
CA ARG A 135 8.60 -3.17 5.63
C ARG A 135 8.79 -1.66 5.60
N GLN A 136 9.62 -1.16 4.70
CA GLN A 136 9.85 0.29 4.56
C GLN A 136 8.56 1.02 4.19
N ARG A 137 7.79 0.48 3.24
CA ARG A 137 6.47 1.03 2.89
C ARG A 137 5.52 1.03 4.08
N ALA A 138 5.43 -0.09 4.81
CA ALA A 138 4.59 -0.18 6.00
C ALA A 138 5.02 0.82 7.10
N ALA A 139 6.33 1.03 7.28
CA ALA A 139 6.85 2.02 8.21
C ALA A 139 6.47 3.45 7.79
N LEU A 140 6.59 3.79 6.50
CA LEU A 140 6.13 5.07 5.97
C LEU A 140 4.63 5.27 6.19
N ASP A 141 3.81 4.25 5.94
CA ASP A 141 2.37 4.31 6.13
C ASP A 141 1.97 4.43 7.61
N ALA A 142 2.74 3.84 8.52
CA ALA A 142 2.53 3.96 9.97
C ALA A 142 3.02 5.29 10.56
N ALA A 143 3.87 6.03 9.86
CA ALA A 143 4.47 7.29 10.33
C ALA A 143 3.58 8.53 10.13
N TRP A 144 2.37 8.36 9.60
CA TRP A 144 1.38 9.42 9.51
C TRP A 144 0.76 9.70 10.87
N VAL A 145 0.74 10.98 11.25
CA VAL A 145 0.15 11.44 12.51
C VAL A 145 -0.78 12.63 12.23
N ASP A 146 -1.89 12.68 12.96
CA ASP A 146 -2.77 13.84 12.95
C ASP A 146 -2.16 14.96 13.78
N VAL A 147 -2.16 16.16 13.21
CA VAL A 147 -1.55 17.36 13.79
C VAL A 147 -2.59 18.47 13.80
N LYS A 148 -2.62 19.23 14.91
CA LYS A 148 -3.41 20.45 15.05
C LYS A 148 -2.49 21.63 15.26
N THR A 149 -2.61 22.64 14.41
CA THR A 149 -1.81 23.87 14.49
C THR A 149 -2.73 25.09 14.54
N THR A 150 -2.48 25.98 15.49
CA THR A 150 -3.23 27.23 15.62
C THR A 150 -2.33 28.42 15.33
N TRP A 151 -2.86 29.32 14.51
CA TRP A 151 -2.23 30.51 13.95
C TRP A 151 -3.01 31.74 14.39
N TRP A 152 -2.30 32.83 14.68
CA TRP A 152 -2.90 34.09 15.12
C TRP A 152 -2.34 35.24 14.29
N ASN A 153 -3.19 36.07 13.69
CA ASN A 153 -2.80 37.22 12.89
C ASN A 153 -3.71 38.43 13.22
N THR A 154 -3.22 39.65 12.98
CA THR A 154 -3.90 40.92 13.28
C THR A 154 -4.15 41.80 12.07
N ASP A 155 -3.56 41.47 10.92
CA ASP A 155 -3.33 42.49 9.89
C ASP A 155 -4.18 42.31 8.62
N ASP A 156 -4.89 41.19 8.43
CA ASP A 156 -5.64 40.89 7.19
C ASP A 156 -6.61 39.71 7.42
N LEU A 157 -7.92 39.92 7.20
CA LEU A 157 -8.96 38.92 7.48
C LEU A 157 -9.31 37.99 6.30
N ASP A 158 -9.02 38.40 5.07
CA ASP A 158 -9.69 37.82 3.88
C ASP A 158 -9.08 36.49 3.37
N ASP A 159 -7.87 36.12 3.82
CA ASP A 159 -7.08 34.97 3.34
C ASP A 159 -6.47 34.12 4.49
N GLY A 160 -7.07 34.17 5.68
CA GLY A 160 -6.55 33.53 6.90
C GLY A 160 -6.21 32.05 6.72
N CYS A 161 -7.14 31.27 6.15
CA CYS A 161 -6.92 29.84 5.92
C CYS A 161 -5.89 29.57 4.82
N GLU A 162 -5.95 30.29 3.70
CA GLU A 162 -4.99 30.15 2.60
C GLU A 162 -3.55 30.34 3.10
N ARG A 163 -3.30 31.37 3.91
CA ARG A 163 -1.98 31.62 4.49
C ARG A 163 -1.57 30.57 5.52
N ALA A 164 -2.52 30.08 6.32
CA ALA A 164 -2.25 29.03 7.30
C ALA A 164 -1.89 27.70 6.61
N GLU A 165 -2.65 27.29 5.60
CA GLU A 165 -2.41 26.10 4.79
C GLU A 165 -1.10 26.19 4.01
N ALA A 166 -0.86 27.29 3.29
CA ALA A 166 0.39 27.50 2.55
C ALA A 166 1.63 27.43 3.46
N ARG A 167 1.47 27.73 4.75
CA ARG A 167 2.54 27.61 5.74
C ARG A 167 2.74 26.19 6.21
N ILE A 168 1.68 25.39 6.34
CA ILE A 168 1.79 23.95 6.57
C ILE A 168 2.49 23.29 5.39
N GLU A 169 2.12 23.60 4.16
CA GLU A 169 2.76 23.05 2.96
C GLU A 169 4.27 23.36 2.90
N ARG A 170 4.67 24.58 3.28
CA ARG A 170 6.11 24.93 3.38
C ARG A 170 6.83 24.22 4.53
N TYR A 171 6.12 23.94 5.62
CA TYR A 171 6.70 23.34 6.82
C TYR A 171 6.79 21.81 6.74
N ALA A 172 5.80 21.18 6.11
CA ALA A 172 5.65 19.76 5.87
C ALA A 172 5.10 19.56 4.45
N PRO A 173 5.97 19.53 3.42
CA PRO A 173 5.57 19.35 2.03
C PRO A 173 4.78 18.07 1.76
N SER A 174 4.91 17.05 2.60
CA SER A 174 4.11 15.83 2.51
C SER A 174 2.74 15.94 3.18
N ALA A 175 2.34 17.10 3.71
CA ALA A 175 1.09 17.24 4.44
C ALA A 175 -0.11 16.85 3.57
N ARG A 176 -1.11 16.22 4.18
CA ARG A 176 -2.38 15.86 3.54
C ARG A 176 -3.56 16.09 4.48
N ASN A 177 -4.77 16.03 3.93
CA ASN A 177 -6.02 16.19 4.69
C ASN A 177 -6.03 17.48 5.50
N LEU A 178 -5.64 18.60 4.86
CA LEU A 178 -5.67 19.91 5.50
C LEU A 178 -7.12 20.36 5.62
N ASP A 179 -7.51 20.72 6.83
CA ASP A 179 -8.82 21.32 7.15
C ASP A 179 -8.58 22.54 8.04
N CYS A 180 -9.04 23.70 7.58
CA CYS A 180 -8.82 24.97 8.24
C CYS A 180 -10.12 25.62 8.70
N SER A 181 -10.10 26.16 9.91
CA SER A 181 -11.17 26.96 10.48
C SER A 181 -10.61 28.22 11.14
N CYS A 182 -11.06 29.39 10.70
CA CYS A 182 -10.67 30.68 11.29
C CYS A 182 -11.82 31.30 12.08
N GLN A 183 -11.48 31.92 13.21
CA GLN A 183 -12.36 32.74 14.02
C GLN A 183 -11.81 34.17 14.04
N THR A 184 -12.68 35.15 13.85
CA THR A 184 -12.32 36.56 13.97
C THR A 184 -12.83 37.11 15.31
N GLY A 185 -12.06 38.01 15.90
CA GLY A 185 -12.37 38.66 17.16
C GLY A 185 -11.75 40.05 17.22
N PHE A 186 -11.91 40.73 18.35
CA PHE A 186 -11.21 41.98 18.64
C PHE A 186 -10.16 41.73 19.70
N ILE A 187 -9.01 42.40 19.58
CA ILE A 187 -7.92 42.24 20.53
C ILE A 187 -8.34 42.85 21.87
N ASN A 188 -8.41 42.02 22.91
CA ASN A 188 -8.67 42.46 24.28
C ASN A 188 -7.40 43.06 24.92
N HIS A 189 -6.93 44.19 24.39
CA HIS A 189 -5.78 44.92 24.91
C HIS A 189 -6.00 46.44 24.86
N PRO A 190 -5.73 47.21 25.93
CA PRO A 190 -6.02 48.65 25.99
C PRO A 190 -5.43 49.48 24.84
N ALA A 191 -4.26 49.08 24.34
CA ALA A 191 -3.55 49.74 23.24
C ALA A 191 -4.02 49.31 21.82
N TRP A 192 -4.83 48.26 21.69
CA TRP A 192 -5.20 47.66 20.40
C TRP A 192 -6.72 47.39 20.28
N ARG A 193 -7.55 48.11 21.04
CA ARG A 193 -9.00 47.83 21.18
C ARG A 193 -9.78 47.80 19.86
N ASP A 194 -9.32 48.54 18.85
CA ASP A 194 -9.98 48.62 17.55
C ASP A 194 -9.37 47.68 16.50
N HIS A 195 -8.38 46.86 16.89
CA HIS A 195 -7.76 45.91 15.97
C HIS A 195 -8.51 44.58 16.04
N GLN A 196 -8.74 44.01 14.86
CA GLN A 196 -9.28 42.67 14.72
C GLN A 196 -8.14 41.66 14.84
N GLU A 197 -8.44 40.51 15.42
CA GLU A 197 -7.59 39.34 15.38
C GLU A 197 -8.28 38.22 14.61
N ILE A 198 -7.50 37.42 13.91
CA ILE A 198 -7.93 36.18 13.31
C ILE A 198 -7.13 35.03 13.90
N THR A 199 -7.84 34.05 14.43
CA THR A 199 -7.27 32.80 14.94
C THR A 199 -7.67 31.66 14.02
N CYS A 200 -6.72 31.13 13.26
CA CYS A 200 -6.94 30.01 12.35
C CYS A 200 -6.40 28.72 12.97
N THR A 201 -7.22 27.68 13.02
CA THR A 201 -6.84 26.33 13.40
C THR A 201 -6.84 25.47 12.16
N VAL A 202 -5.70 24.84 11.88
CA VAL A 202 -5.53 23.86 10.79
C VAL A 202 -5.32 22.49 11.42
N THR A 203 -6.15 21.53 11.04
CA THR A 203 -5.91 20.10 11.27
C THR A 203 -5.35 19.49 9.99
N TRP A 204 -4.35 18.63 10.11
CA TRP A 204 -3.67 18.04 8.96
C TRP A 204 -2.95 16.76 9.35
N GLN A 205 -2.60 15.93 8.37
CA GLN A 205 -1.78 14.75 8.55
C GLN A 205 -0.37 15.00 8.04
N GLY A 206 0.63 14.77 8.89
CA GLY A 206 2.04 14.83 8.53
C GLY A 206 2.71 13.47 8.63
N ASN A 207 3.77 13.24 7.85
CA ASN A 207 4.54 12.00 7.90
C ASN A 207 5.90 12.22 8.57
N LEU A 208 6.10 11.63 9.74
CA LEU A 208 7.32 11.83 10.54
C LEU A 208 8.59 11.32 9.82
N LEU A 209 8.50 10.20 9.11
CA LEU A 209 9.65 9.62 8.42
C LEU A 209 10.01 10.38 7.15
N GLN A 210 9.02 10.79 6.34
CA GLN A 210 9.28 11.56 5.12
C GLN A 210 9.87 12.94 5.44
N GLU A 211 9.35 13.58 6.48
CA GLU A 211 9.82 14.90 6.93
C GLU A 211 11.10 14.82 7.78
N LYS A 212 11.57 13.61 8.11
CA LYS A 212 12.72 13.35 9.00
C LYS A 212 12.58 14.06 10.34
N ARG A 213 11.41 13.95 10.97
CA ARG A 213 11.05 14.57 12.25
C ARG A 213 10.67 13.51 13.27
N GLU A 214 10.97 13.77 14.54
CA GLU A 214 10.52 12.92 15.66
C GLU A 214 9.09 13.24 16.10
N SER A 215 8.66 14.49 15.91
CA SER A 215 7.30 14.95 16.16
C SER A 215 6.99 16.20 15.34
N PHE A 216 5.71 16.49 15.16
CA PHE A 216 5.25 17.82 14.79
C PHE A 216 4.89 18.56 16.08
N SER A 217 5.56 19.67 16.37
CA SER A 217 5.18 20.51 17.50
C SER A 217 3.89 21.26 17.16
N GLY A 218 2.75 20.73 17.60
CA GLY A 218 1.46 21.42 17.65
C GLY A 218 1.51 22.59 18.64
N GLU A 219 0.76 23.64 18.35
CA GLU A 219 0.79 24.96 19.01
C GLU A 219 2.13 25.72 18.94
N ARG A 220 2.37 26.38 17.80
CA ARG A 220 3.20 27.58 17.80
C ARG A 220 2.29 28.77 17.50
N LYS A 221 2.07 29.62 18.50
CA LYS A 221 1.48 30.94 18.30
C LYS A 221 2.49 31.79 17.53
N TYR A 222 2.40 31.78 16.21
CA TYR A 222 3.18 32.69 15.38
C TYR A 222 2.47 34.03 15.38
N ARG A 223 3.14 35.08 15.87
CA ARG A 223 2.72 36.48 15.69
C ARG A 223 3.51 37.02 14.50
N THR A 224 2.82 37.31 13.40
CA THR A 224 3.37 38.14 12.32
C THR A 224 2.84 39.54 12.52
N HIS A 225 3.73 40.50 12.77
CA HIS A 225 3.41 41.92 12.63
C HIS A 225 3.95 42.37 11.29
N SER A 226 3.06 42.71 10.36
CA SER A 226 3.41 43.44 9.14
C SER A 226 3.38 44.95 9.40
N GLY A 227 4.10 45.39 10.43
CA GLY A 227 4.40 46.80 10.63
C GLY A 227 5.63 47.16 9.80
N SER A 228 5.45 47.89 8.70
CA SER A 228 6.52 48.59 8.02
C SER A 228 7.24 49.51 9.01
N GLY A 229 8.42 49.05 9.48
CA GLY A 229 9.34 49.87 10.27
C GLY A 229 9.05 49.95 11.77
N SER A 230 9.36 48.90 12.52
CA SER A 230 10.25 49.04 13.68
C SER A 230 10.68 47.67 14.22
N VAL A 231 11.96 47.55 14.48
CA VAL A 231 12.61 46.41 15.12
C VAL A 231 12.03 46.24 16.52
N LEU A 232 11.38 45.10 16.78
CA LEU A 232 11.20 44.59 18.13
C LEU A 232 11.68 43.14 18.19
N GLU A 233 13.00 43.04 18.19
CA GLU A 233 13.76 41.94 18.75
C GLU A 233 13.39 41.79 20.23
N GLY A 234 12.83 40.65 20.63
CA GLY A 234 12.75 40.27 22.04
C GLY A 234 11.36 39.95 22.59
N MET A 235 10.74 38.86 22.14
CA MET A 235 9.89 38.06 23.03
C MET A 235 10.20 36.58 22.82
N ARG A 236 11.31 36.13 23.43
CA ARG A 236 11.45 34.73 23.83
C ARG A 236 10.36 34.46 24.88
N SER A 237 9.41 33.61 24.50
CA SER A 237 8.51 32.90 25.41
C SER A 237 9.30 32.39 26.63
N ARG A 238 9.00 32.93 27.80
CA ARG A 238 9.21 32.20 29.05
C ARG A 238 8.06 31.19 29.13
N GLN A 239 8.40 29.91 29.00
CA GLN A 239 7.55 28.84 29.49
C GLN A 239 7.43 29.00 31.01
N GLN A 240 6.19 29.07 31.49
CA GLN A 240 5.78 28.56 32.80
C GLN A 240 4.85 27.38 32.52
#